data_AF-A0A067KZS9-F1
#
_entry.id   AF-A0A067KZS9-F1
#
_cell.length_a   1.000
_cell.length_b   1.000
_cell.length_c   1.000
_cell.angle_alpha   90.00
_cell.angle_beta   90.00
_cell.angle_gamma   90.00
#
_symmetry.space_group_name_H-M   'P 1'
#
loop_
_entity.id
_entity.type
_entity.pdbx_description
1 polymer ?
#
loop_
_entity_poly.entity_id
_entity_poly.type
_entity_poly.pdbx_seq_one_letter_code
_entity_poly.pdbx_strand_id
1 'polypeptide(L)'
;MLSFFLLALIAQATRFVASQQLPTNIFILAGQSNMAGRGGVINDTKTGKTTWDGIVPPQCQPNPSIFRLSADLIWVPAHEPLHADIDYNKTNGVGPGMAFANAILTEDPTIGVLGLVPCAIGGTNISQWAKGGFLYEQLVRRTQVALRSGGALRAMLWYQGESDTINREDADSYKSRLEKFFLELRSDLQYPLLPIIQVALASAEGPFTETIRETQLGIKLANVKCVDAKGLPLEPDRLHLTTPAQVQLGQTLANAFLHSPPNAIRTSSDSLSIPQKSMSISLSKLLWFLHVLLLIILPHSLANSQSPNDIFILAGQSNMAGRGGVDNGKWNGYIPPQCKSNPSILRLSGELKWEEASEPLQADIDLNKTCGIGPGMAFANGIKANDSRIRVVGLVPYAIGGTKISEWARGTRLYQELVRRAAVSVSSSGGTIRALLWYQGESDTVLEADAVAYKQKMETLIVSLRSDLNIPSLPVIQVALASGEGKYVEIVRRGQQAITLPNVKCIDAKGLHLKTDNLHLTTTSEVGLGLKFANAYISSFAHFR
;
A
#
# COMPACT_ATOMS: atom_id res chain seq x y z
N MET A 1 -3.07 -55.57 2.10
CA MET A 1 -2.31 -54.89 1.02
C MET A 1 -2.76 -53.44 0.74
N LEU A 2 -3.99 -53.03 1.09
CA LEU A 2 -4.43 -51.63 0.90
C LEU A 2 -3.70 -50.59 1.78
N SER A 3 -3.20 -50.97 2.96
CA SER A 3 -2.55 -50.04 3.89
C SER A 3 -1.14 -49.61 3.46
N PHE A 4 -0.45 -50.40 2.62
CA PHE A 4 0.87 -50.06 2.09
C PHE A 4 0.80 -49.09 0.88
N PHE A 5 -0.28 -49.15 0.10
CA PHE A 5 -0.52 -48.21 -1.01
C PHE A 5 -0.87 -46.80 -0.51
N LEU A 6 -1.57 -46.69 0.62
CA LEU A 6 -1.93 -45.38 1.19
C LEU A 6 -0.71 -44.66 1.80
N LEU A 7 0.22 -45.41 2.41
CA LEU A 7 1.49 -44.86 2.93
C LEU A 7 2.46 -44.44 1.82
N ALA A 8 2.48 -45.15 0.68
CA ALA A 8 3.27 -44.76 -0.48
C ALA A 8 2.73 -43.49 -1.18
N LEU A 9 1.40 -43.31 -1.23
CA LEU A 9 0.76 -42.11 -1.76
C LEU A 9 0.94 -40.89 -0.86
N ILE A 10 0.93 -41.06 0.48
CA ILE A 10 1.24 -39.97 1.42
C ILE A 10 2.72 -39.59 1.32
N ALA A 11 3.63 -40.56 1.16
CA ALA A 11 5.06 -40.29 0.97
C ALA A 11 5.40 -39.63 -0.38
N GLN A 12 4.57 -39.84 -1.42
CA GLN A 12 4.67 -39.11 -2.70
C GLN A 12 4.00 -37.73 -2.65
N ALA A 13 2.90 -37.56 -1.91
CA ALA A 13 2.22 -36.27 -1.74
C ALA A 13 3.00 -35.29 -0.83
N THR A 14 3.89 -35.78 0.03
CA THR A 14 4.82 -34.94 0.80
C THR A 14 6.08 -34.52 0.03
N ARG A 15 6.23 -34.93 -1.23
CA ARG A 15 7.37 -34.57 -2.08
C ARG A 15 6.97 -33.66 -3.24
N PHE A 16 6.23 -32.58 -2.99
CA PHE A 16 6.20 -31.38 -3.86
C PHE A 16 5.43 -30.23 -3.17
N VAL A 17 5.80 -29.89 -1.94
CA VAL A 17 5.72 -28.49 -1.52
C VAL A 17 7.16 -28.01 -1.63
N ALA A 18 7.53 -27.53 -2.82
CA ALA A 18 8.75 -26.74 -2.92
C ALA A 18 8.58 -25.58 -1.93
N SER A 19 9.38 -25.54 -0.87
CA SER A 19 9.40 -24.37 0.01
C SER A 19 9.73 -23.19 -0.90
N GLN A 20 8.77 -22.28 -1.10
CA GLN A 20 9.00 -21.10 -1.92
C GLN A 20 10.17 -20.34 -1.28
N GLN A 21 11.33 -20.37 -1.92
CA GLN A 21 12.55 -19.85 -1.34
C GLN A 21 12.42 -18.33 -1.30
N LEU A 22 12.20 -17.78 -0.11
CA LEU A 22 12.01 -16.35 0.07
C LEU A 22 13.33 -15.60 -0.20
N PRO A 23 13.28 -14.35 -0.68
CA PRO A 23 14.50 -13.57 -0.91
C PRO A 23 15.32 -13.35 0.34
N THR A 24 16.61 -13.63 0.25
CA THR A 24 17.60 -13.41 1.30
C THR A 24 18.36 -12.10 1.13
N ASN A 25 18.34 -11.51 -0.07
CA ASN A 25 19.03 -10.27 -0.41
C ASN A 25 18.08 -9.31 -1.13
N ILE A 26 17.75 -8.20 -0.48
CA ILE A 26 16.69 -7.29 -0.92
C ILE A 26 17.31 -6.00 -1.47
N PHE A 27 16.83 -5.56 -2.63
CA PHE A 27 17.26 -4.35 -3.31
C PHE A 27 16.05 -3.45 -3.63
N ILE A 28 16.13 -2.17 -3.25
CA ILE A 28 15.11 -1.18 -3.58
C ILE A 28 15.41 -0.61 -4.96
N LEU A 29 14.41 -0.54 -5.83
CA LEU A 29 14.51 0.10 -7.15
C LEU A 29 13.60 1.34 -7.15
N ALA A 30 14.18 2.52 -6.99
CA ALA A 30 13.42 3.77 -6.81
C ALA A 30 13.92 4.91 -7.71
N GLY A 31 13.07 5.91 -7.88
CA GLY A 31 13.31 7.06 -8.74
C GLY A 31 12.16 7.29 -9.72
N GLN A 32 12.47 7.65 -10.96
CA GLN A 32 11.45 7.97 -11.98
C GLN A 32 11.42 6.99 -13.16
N SER A 33 10.96 7.44 -14.33
CA SER A 33 10.64 6.61 -15.50
C SER A 33 11.82 5.78 -16.01
N ASN A 34 13.07 6.27 -15.94
CA ASN A 34 14.23 5.48 -16.35
C ASN A 34 14.58 4.35 -15.37
N MET A 35 14.25 4.46 -14.08
CA MET A 35 14.26 3.30 -13.16
C MET A 35 13.04 2.40 -13.38
N ALA A 36 11.87 3.00 -13.57
CA ALA A 36 10.62 2.26 -13.76
C ALA A 36 10.69 1.35 -14.99
N GLY A 37 11.30 1.85 -16.06
CA GLY A 37 11.57 1.14 -17.30
C GLY A 37 10.75 1.70 -18.45
N ARG A 38 11.44 2.09 -19.53
CA ARG A 38 10.85 2.60 -20.78
C ARG A 38 11.54 2.05 -22.02
N GLY A 39 12.54 1.19 -21.86
CA GLY A 39 13.21 0.55 -22.99
C GLY A 39 12.20 -0.27 -23.80
N GLY A 40 12.16 -0.04 -25.11
CA GLY A 40 11.25 -0.72 -26.03
C GLY A 40 9.81 -0.20 -25.98
N VAL A 41 9.54 0.89 -25.25
CA VAL A 41 8.21 1.52 -25.26
C VAL A 41 8.10 2.41 -26.49
N ILE A 42 7.25 1.99 -27.43
CA ILE A 42 6.99 2.70 -28.69
C ILE A 42 5.64 3.42 -28.63
N ASN A 43 5.58 4.58 -29.28
CA ASN A 43 4.31 5.29 -29.48
C ASN A 43 3.63 4.77 -30.74
N ASP A 44 2.42 4.21 -30.60
CA ASP A 44 1.60 3.85 -31.74
C ASP A 44 1.08 5.13 -32.40
N THR A 45 1.67 5.46 -33.56
CA THR A 45 1.33 6.67 -34.33
C THR A 45 -0.11 6.70 -34.84
N LYS A 46 -0.83 5.56 -34.85
CA LYS A 46 -2.24 5.49 -35.26
C LYS A 46 -3.21 5.74 -34.12
N THR A 47 -2.85 5.33 -32.89
CA THR A 47 -3.75 5.40 -31.73
C THR A 47 -3.32 6.43 -30.68
N GLY A 48 -2.09 6.95 -30.78
CA GLY A 48 -1.47 7.82 -29.78
C GLY A 48 -1.21 7.12 -28.43
N LYS A 49 -1.32 5.78 -28.38
CA LYS A 49 -1.07 4.98 -27.19
C LYS A 49 0.34 4.43 -27.21
N THR A 50 1.01 4.46 -26.07
CA THR A 50 2.31 3.81 -25.92
C THR A 50 2.15 2.34 -25.59
N THR A 51 2.92 1.48 -26.26
CA THR A 51 2.98 0.03 -26.02
C THR A 51 4.42 -0.41 -25.90
N TRP A 52 4.70 -1.37 -25.01
CA TRP A 52 6.01 -2.01 -24.95
C TRP A 52 6.13 -3.07 -26.06
N ASP A 53 7.28 -3.15 -26.73
CA ASP A 53 7.58 -4.10 -27.81
C ASP A 53 7.64 -5.57 -27.36
N GLY A 54 7.70 -5.82 -26.06
CA GLY A 54 7.78 -7.16 -25.47
C GLY A 54 9.15 -7.83 -25.62
N ILE A 55 10.18 -7.11 -26.06
CA ILE A 55 11.52 -7.66 -26.27
C ILE A 55 12.26 -7.69 -24.94
N VAL A 56 12.57 -8.90 -24.47
CA VAL A 56 13.36 -9.14 -23.26
C VAL A 56 14.76 -9.67 -23.64
N PRO A 57 15.83 -8.88 -23.47
CA PRO A 57 17.20 -9.33 -23.74
C PRO A 57 17.61 -10.52 -22.87
N PRO A 58 18.59 -11.35 -23.28
CA PRO A 58 19.11 -12.47 -22.49
C PRO A 58 19.51 -12.09 -21.06
N GLN A 59 20.11 -10.91 -20.88
CA GLN A 59 20.55 -10.38 -19.59
C GLN A 59 19.38 -10.03 -18.65
N CYS A 60 18.18 -9.85 -19.21
CA CYS A 60 16.96 -9.54 -18.45
C CYS A 60 16.03 -10.74 -18.29
N GLN A 61 16.47 -11.94 -18.70
CA GLN A 61 15.62 -13.14 -18.62
C GLN A 61 15.30 -13.49 -17.15
N PRO A 62 14.10 -14.02 -16.87
CA PRO A 62 13.70 -14.46 -15.54
C PRO A 62 14.65 -15.55 -15.00
N ASN A 63 14.89 -15.53 -13.70
CA ASN A 63 15.70 -16.53 -13.01
C ASN A 63 14.93 -17.02 -11.76
N PRO A 64 14.90 -18.34 -11.48
CA PRO A 64 14.24 -18.89 -10.29
C PRO A 64 14.72 -18.31 -8.95
N SER A 65 15.91 -17.69 -8.92
CA SER A 65 16.51 -17.06 -7.74
C SER A 65 16.29 -15.54 -7.68
N ILE A 66 15.48 -14.96 -8.58
CA ILE A 66 15.16 -13.52 -8.59
C ILE A 66 13.64 -13.35 -8.46
N PHE A 67 13.23 -12.68 -7.39
CA PHE A 67 11.84 -12.35 -7.11
C PHE A 67 11.64 -10.84 -7.14
N ARG A 68 10.38 -10.45 -7.33
CA ARG A 68 9.90 -9.08 -7.28
C ARG A 68 8.76 -8.98 -6.27
N LEU A 69 8.74 -7.92 -5.47
CA LEU A 69 7.60 -7.62 -4.62
C LEU A 69 6.50 -6.95 -5.46
N SER A 70 5.35 -7.60 -5.64
CA SER A 70 4.22 -7.06 -6.41
C SER A 70 3.57 -5.86 -5.70
N ALA A 71 2.63 -5.19 -6.39
CA ALA A 71 1.78 -4.16 -5.80
C ALA A 71 0.96 -4.69 -4.61
N ASP A 72 0.54 -5.95 -4.68
CA ASP A 72 -0.17 -6.67 -3.62
C ASP A 72 0.73 -7.10 -2.45
N LEU A 73 2.01 -6.72 -2.47
CA LEU A 73 3.02 -7.04 -1.46
C LEU A 73 3.34 -8.54 -1.32
N ILE A 74 3.27 -9.27 -2.44
CA ILE A 74 3.61 -10.69 -2.50
C ILE A 74 4.87 -10.86 -3.33
N TRP A 75 5.76 -11.75 -2.89
CA TRP A 75 6.93 -12.14 -3.67
C TRP A 75 6.50 -13.04 -4.84
N VAL A 76 6.75 -12.56 -6.05
CA VAL A 76 6.49 -13.29 -7.31
C VAL A 76 7.79 -13.42 -8.10
N PRO A 77 7.94 -14.41 -8.99
CA PRO A 77 9.07 -14.46 -9.92
C PRO A 77 9.23 -13.12 -10.64
N ALA A 78 10.47 -12.65 -10.78
CA ALA A 78 10.74 -11.37 -11.42
C ALA A 78 10.72 -11.49 -12.95
N HIS A 79 9.91 -10.64 -13.59
CA HIS A 79 9.81 -10.48 -15.04
C HIS A 79 9.76 -8.99 -15.36
N GLU A 80 10.39 -8.56 -16.46
CA GLU A 80 10.11 -7.23 -17.02
C GLU A 80 8.66 -7.16 -17.57
N PRO A 81 8.00 -5.99 -17.50
CA PRO A 81 8.43 -4.75 -16.87
C PRO A 81 8.28 -4.79 -15.34
N LEU A 82 9.36 -4.56 -14.58
CA LEU A 82 9.34 -4.68 -13.12
C LEU A 82 8.38 -3.70 -12.41
N HIS A 83 8.03 -2.59 -13.05
CA HIS A 83 7.15 -1.56 -12.46
C HIS A 83 5.72 -1.59 -13.04
N ALA A 84 5.33 -2.63 -13.79
CA ALA A 84 4.03 -2.67 -14.48
C ALA A 84 2.81 -2.45 -13.56
N ASP A 85 2.83 -2.98 -12.34
CA ASP A 85 1.79 -2.80 -11.31
C ASP A 85 2.12 -1.71 -10.28
N ILE A 86 3.27 -1.03 -10.42
CA ILE A 86 3.74 0.02 -9.51
C ILE A 86 3.55 1.40 -10.16
N ASP A 87 4.18 1.63 -11.32
CA ASP A 87 3.99 2.81 -12.17
C ASP A 87 2.84 2.58 -13.16
N TYR A 88 1.69 2.14 -12.63
CA TYR A 88 0.59 1.55 -13.38
C TYR A 88 -0.13 2.54 -14.32
N ASN A 89 0.05 3.84 -14.12
CA ASN A 89 -0.53 4.88 -14.99
C ASN A 89 0.30 5.12 -16.27
N LYS A 90 1.41 4.41 -16.43
CA LYS A 90 2.34 4.55 -17.56
C LYS A 90 2.58 3.19 -18.20
N THR A 91 2.80 3.17 -19.51
CA THR A 91 3.32 1.98 -20.17
C THR A 91 4.77 1.79 -19.76
N ASN A 92 5.06 0.68 -19.09
CA ASN A 92 6.40 0.32 -18.65
C ASN A 92 7.04 -0.65 -19.66
N GLY A 93 8.34 -0.50 -19.86
CA GLY A 93 9.18 -1.42 -20.62
C GLY A 93 10.36 -1.89 -19.78
N VAL A 94 11.48 -2.20 -20.43
CA VAL A 94 12.68 -2.66 -19.72
C VAL A 94 13.28 -1.53 -18.89
N GLY A 95 13.57 -1.82 -17.62
CA GLY A 95 14.40 -1.01 -16.72
C GLY A 95 15.75 -1.69 -16.42
N PRO A 96 16.57 -1.17 -15.49
CA PRO A 96 17.89 -1.72 -15.22
C PRO A 96 17.86 -2.94 -14.27
N GLY A 97 16.70 -3.22 -13.64
CA GLY A 97 16.61 -4.12 -12.48
C GLY A 97 16.90 -5.58 -12.79
N MET A 98 16.38 -6.14 -13.88
CA MET A 98 16.65 -7.55 -14.22
C MET A 98 18.11 -7.77 -14.66
N ALA A 99 18.67 -6.86 -15.47
CA ALA A 99 20.08 -6.91 -15.86
C ALA A 99 21.02 -6.78 -14.66
N PHE A 100 20.69 -5.89 -13.71
CA PHE A 100 21.40 -5.75 -12.43
C PHE A 100 21.40 -7.07 -11.64
N ALA A 101 20.22 -7.67 -11.43
CA ALA A 101 20.07 -8.86 -10.61
C ALA A 101 20.75 -10.09 -11.23
N ASN A 102 20.61 -10.29 -12.54
CA ASN A 102 21.27 -11.38 -13.25
C ASN A 102 22.80 -11.20 -13.28
N ALA A 103 23.30 -9.97 -13.43
CA ALA A 103 24.74 -9.70 -13.36
C ALA A 103 25.32 -10.05 -11.98
N ILE A 104 24.62 -9.70 -10.89
CA ILE A 104 25.03 -10.11 -9.54
C ILE A 104 25.09 -11.62 -9.39
N LEU A 105 24.07 -12.36 -9.84
CA LEU A 105 24.06 -13.82 -9.75
C LEU A 105 25.13 -14.48 -10.64
N THR A 106 25.52 -13.82 -11.73
CA THR A 106 26.58 -14.32 -12.61
C THR A 106 27.95 -14.19 -11.96
N GLU A 107 28.22 -13.04 -11.33
CA GLU A 107 29.51 -12.74 -10.70
C GLU A 107 29.64 -13.34 -9.30
N ASP A 108 28.54 -13.41 -8.53
CA ASP A 108 28.47 -14.09 -7.23
C ASP A 108 27.27 -15.06 -7.18
N PRO A 109 27.43 -16.29 -7.70
CA PRO A 109 26.39 -17.32 -7.64
C PRO A 109 26.04 -17.76 -6.21
N THR A 110 26.86 -17.41 -5.21
CA THR A 110 26.70 -17.83 -3.82
C THR A 110 25.89 -16.85 -2.99
N ILE A 111 25.59 -15.66 -3.53
CA ILE A 111 24.87 -14.60 -2.81
C ILE A 111 23.49 -15.07 -2.32
N GLY A 112 22.86 -16.02 -2.99
CA GLY A 112 21.54 -16.57 -2.67
C GLY A 112 20.39 -15.89 -3.44
N VAL A 113 19.18 -15.93 -2.89
CA VAL A 113 17.97 -15.44 -3.58
C VAL A 113 17.88 -13.92 -3.50
N LEU A 114 17.67 -13.28 -4.65
CA LEU A 114 17.51 -11.85 -4.79
C LEU A 114 16.04 -11.44 -4.79
N GLY A 115 15.73 -10.33 -4.11
CA GLY A 115 14.40 -9.73 -4.04
C GLY A 115 14.45 -8.28 -4.49
N LEU A 116 13.74 -7.96 -5.56
CA LEU A 116 13.61 -6.62 -6.11
C LEU A 116 12.35 -5.95 -5.57
N VAL A 117 12.49 -4.75 -5.03
CA VAL A 117 11.39 -3.94 -4.49
C VAL A 117 11.18 -2.72 -5.39
N PRO A 118 10.40 -2.86 -6.48
CA PRO A 118 10.11 -1.75 -7.40
C PRO A 118 9.27 -0.69 -6.70
N CYS A 119 9.71 0.57 -6.78
CA CYS A 119 9.07 1.73 -6.15
C CYS A 119 9.03 2.95 -7.07
N ALA A 120 9.75 2.97 -8.19
CA ALA A 120 9.87 4.13 -9.06
C ALA A 120 8.55 4.53 -9.72
N ILE A 121 8.32 5.84 -9.89
CA ILE A 121 7.11 6.42 -10.51
C ILE A 121 7.52 7.48 -11.53
N GLY A 122 7.03 7.38 -12.77
CA GLY A 122 7.45 8.27 -13.86
C GLY A 122 6.97 9.72 -13.71
N GLY A 123 7.85 10.67 -14.06
CA GLY A 123 7.53 12.11 -14.11
C GLY A 123 7.42 12.77 -12.75
N THR A 124 8.24 12.36 -11.79
CA THR A 124 8.23 12.89 -10.43
C THR A 124 9.50 13.66 -10.10
N ASN A 125 9.33 14.82 -9.46
CA ASN A 125 10.41 15.61 -8.87
C ASN A 125 10.83 15.07 -7.50
N ILE A 126 12.07 15.36 -7.07
CA ILE A 126 12.58 14.96 -5.75
C ILE A 126 11.73 15.51 -4.59
N SER A 127 11.05 16.65 -4.79
CA SER A 127 10.12 17.22 -3.80
C SER A 127 8.94 16.29 -3.47
N GLN A 128 8.49 15.47 -4.43
CA GLN A 128 7.41 14.49 -4.22
C GLN A 128 7.88 13.25 -3.44
N TRP A 129 9.20 13.08 -3.29
CA TRP A 129 9.86 12.03 -2.51
C TRP A 129 10.23 12.48 -1.09
N ALA A 130 9.81 13.67 -0.66
CA ALA A 130 10.02 14.13 0.70
C ALA A 130 9.28 13.24 1.72
N LYS A 131 9.86 13.06 2.92
CA LYS A 131 9.24 12.32 4.02
C LYS A 131 7.84 12.82 4.36
N GLY A 132 6.92 11.90 4.62
CA GLY A 132 5.49 12.18 4.77
C GLY A 132 4.73 12.28 3.44
N GLY A 133 5.44 12.39 2.31
CA GLY A 133 4.86 12.36 0.97
C GLY A 133 4.49 10.94 0.54
N PHE A 134 3.46 10.81 -0.31
CA PHE A 134 2.92 9.50 -0.73
C PHE A 134 4.00 8.56 -1.29
N LEU A 135 4.90 9.04 -2.16
CA LEU A 135 5.93 8.21 -2.79
C LEU A 135 6.95 7.69 -1.76
N TYR A 136 7.35 8.56 -0.83
CA TYR A 136 8.24 8.20 0.27
C TYR A 136 7.63 7.11 1.15
N GLU A 137 6.38 7.32 1.61
CA GLU A 137 5.69 6.38 2.49
C GLU A 137 5.45 5.03 1.80
N GLN A 138 5.14 5.03 0.48
CA GLN A 138 5.04 3.77 -0.27
C GLN A 138 6.37 3.05 -0.37
N LEU A 139 7.48 3.76 -0.62
CA LEU A 139 8.81 3.15 -0.66
C LEU A 139 9.14 2.53 0.70
N VAL A 140 9.03 3.28 1.79
CA VAL A 140 9.31 2.79 3.16
C VAL A 140 8.45 1.58 3.50
N ARG A 141 7.13 1.65 3.26
CA ARG A 141 6.20 0.55 3.51
C ARG A 141 6.56 -0.70 2.72
N ARG A 142 6.84 -0.56 1.42
CA ARG A 142 7.18 -1.70 0.55
C ARG A 142 8.49 -2.35 1.00
N THR A 143 9.49 -1.56 1.37
CA THR A 143 10.75 -2.07 1.92
C THR A 143 10.52 -2.78 3.25
N GLN A 144 9.78 -2.20 4.19
CA GLN A 144 9.49 -2.83 5.48
C GLN A 144 8.74 -4.17 5.32
N VAL A 145 7.80 -4.25 4.36
CA VAL A 145 7.11 -5.51 4.06
C VAL A 145 8.05 -6.53 3.42
N ALA A 146 8.90 -6.10 2.48
CA ALA A 146 9.92 -6.97 1.88
C ALA A 146 10.79 -7.63 2.95
N LEU A 147 11.22 -6.87 3.96
CA LEU A 147 12.09 -7.34 5.04
C LEU A 147 11.43 -8.37 5.98
N ARG A 148 10.10 -8.49 5.98
CA ARG A 148 9.39 -9.52 6.75
C ARG A 148 9.71 -10.94 6.27
N SER A 149 10.28 -11.10 5.08
CA SER A 149 10.79 -12.40 4.61
C SER A 149 12.04 -12.88 5.35
N GLY A 150 12.63 -12.04 6.20
CA GLY A 150 13.90 -12.32 6.89
C GLY A 150 15.14 -12.05 6.03
N GLY A 151 14.98 -11.51 4.82
CA GLY A 151 16.10 -11.12 3.95
C GLY A 151 16.82 -9.86 4.43
N ALA A 152 18.08 -9.71 4.04
CA ALA A 152 18.88 -8.52 4.34
C ALA A 152 18.70 -7.45 3.27
N LEU A 153 18.43 -6.21 3.68
CA LEU A 153 18.46 -5.05 2.78
C LEU A 153 19.91 -4.78 2.35
N ARG A 154 20.19 -4.87 1.05
CA ARG A 154 21.55 -4.77 0.50
C ARG A 154 21.89 -3.41 -0.08
N ALA A 155 20.97 -2.81 -0.84
CA ALA A 155 21.16 -1.48 -1.39
C ALA A 155 19.83 -0.86 -1.86
N MET A 156 19.84 0.46 -2.03
CA MET A 156 18.89 1.16 -2.89
C MET A 156 19.57 1.57 -4.19
N LEU A 157 18.93 1.26 -5.31
CA LEU A 157 19.26 1.82 -6.61
C LEU A 157 18.35 3.02 -6.86
N TRP A 158 18.93 4.17 -7.17
CA TRP A 158 18.23 5.45 -7.32
C TRP A 158 18.51 6.06 -8.69
N TYR A 159 17.50 6.18 -9.55
CA TYR A 159 17.64 6.91 -10.82
C TYR A 159 16.49 7.91 -10.99
N GLN A 160 16.80 9.18 -10.69
CA GLN A 160 15.86 10.28 -10.72
C GLN A 160 16.59 11.61 -10.90
N GLY A 161 15.89 12.60 -11.44
CA GLY A 161 16.29 13.99 -11.48
C GLY A 161 15.86 14.71 -12.76
N GLU A 162 15.39 13.99 -13.79
CA GLU A 162 15.11 14.56 -15.10
C GLU A 162 13.99 15.61 -15.05
N SER A 163 12.99 15.45 -14.17
CA SER A 163 11.92 16.43 -13.99
C SER A 163 12.36 17.65 -13.16
N ASP A 164 13.41 17.52 -12.35
CA ASP A 164 13.99 18.64 -11.58
C ASP A 164 14.88 19.54 -12.45
N THR A 165 15.14 19.18 -13.72
CA THR A 165 15.91 20.03 -14.64
C THR A 165 15.06 21.09 -15.35
N ILE A 166 13.73 21.08 -15.16
CA ILE A 166 12.79 21.98 -15.85
C ILE A 166 12.96 23.43 -15.42
N ASN A 167 12.98 23.67 -14.11
CA ASN A 167 13.05 25.01 -13.55
C ASN A 167 14.24 25.16 -12.60
N ARG A 168 14.71 26.41 -12.48
CA ARG A 168 15.92 26.74 -11.73
C ARG A 168 15.78 26.47 -10.24
N GLU A 169 14.61 26.73 -9.66
CA GLU A 169 14.37 26.57 -8.22
C GLU A 169 14.52 25.11 -7.78
N ASP A 170 13.94 24.18 -8.55
CA ASP A 170 14.06 22.76 -8.30
C ASP A 170 15.51 22.28 -8.48
N ALA A 171 16.19 22.73 -9.54
CA ALA A 171 17.59 22.39 -9.78
C ALA A 171 18.52 22.90 -8.67
N ASP A 172 18.37 24.16 -8.25
CA ASP A 172 19.17 24.78 -7.18
C ASP A 172 18.88 24.11 -5.82
N SER A 173 17.65 23.63 -5.59
CA SER A 173 17.26 22.93 -4.36
C SER A 173 17.59 21.44 -4.34
N TYR A 174 17.88 20.84 -5.50
CA TYR A 174 17.94 19.39 -5.70
C TYR A 174 18.89 18.70 -4.72
N LYS A 175 20.10 19.25 -4.55
CA LYS A 175 21.11 18.70 -3.64
C LYS A 175 20.58 18.51 -2.23
N SER A 176 20.02 19.58 -1.66
CA SER A 176 19.54 19.56 -0.27
C SER A 176 18.38 18.58 -0.07
N ARG A 177 17.48 18.49 -1.06
CA ARG A 177 16.32 17.58 -1.03
C ARG A 177 16.76 16.13 -1.17
N LEU A 178 17.71 15.84 -2.05
CA LEU A 178 18.26 14.51 -2.26
C LEU A 178 19.03 14.00 -1.05
N GLU A 179 19.92 14.82 -0.48
CA GLU A 179 20.67 14.45 0.73
C GLU A 179 19.71 14.19 1.91
N LYS A 180 18.72 15.07 2.08
CA LYS A 180 17.67 14.91 3.10
C LYS A 180 16.88 13.61 2.89
N PHE A 181 16.43 13.33 1.67
CA PHE A 181 15.70 12.10 1.33
C PHE A 181 16.50 10.84 1.70
N PHE A 182 17.78 10.76 1.34
CA PHE A 182 18.63 9.63 1.68
C PHE A 182 18.84 9.44 3.18
N LEU A 183 19.04 10.53 3.92
CA LEU A 183 19.23 10.48 5.38
C LEU A 183 17.93 10.08 6.10
N GLU A 184 16.80 10.64 5.69
CA GLU A 184 15.48 10.29 6.23
C GLU A 184 15.15 8.83 5.96
N LEU A 185 15.36 8.35 4.72
CA LEU A 185 15.13 6.95 4.37
C LEU A 185 15.97 5.98 5.21
N ARG A 186 17.26 6.29 5.40
CA ARG A 186 18.14 5.51 6.27
C ARG A 186 17.65 5.47 7.71
N SER A 187 17.17 6.60 8.21
CA SER A 187 16.59 6.71 9.55
C SER A 187 15.32 5.85 9.70
N ASP A 188 14.37 5.99 8.80
CA ASP A 188 13.05 5.34 8.91
C ASP A 188 13.10 3.83 8.66
N LEU A 189 14.07 3.37 7.85
CA LEU A 189 14.36 1.95 7.72
C LEU A 189 15.24 1.41 8.85
N GLN A 190 15.88 2.28 9.64
CA GLN A 190 16.90 1.93 10.65
C GLN A 190 18.15 1.28 10.04
N TYR A 191 18.54 1.70 8.83
CA TYR A 191 19.77 1.30 8.14
C TYR A 191 20.67 2.53 7.94
N PRO A 192 21.36 3.03 8.98
CA PRO A 192 22.15 4.28 8.91
C PRO A 192 23.27 4.25 7.87
N LEU A 193 23.72 3.06 7.47
CA LEU A 193 24.77 2.82 6.49
C LEU A 193 24.25 2.14 5.20
N LEU A 194 22.93 2.16 4.94
CA LEU A 194 22.35 1.58 3.72
C LEU A 194 23.13 2.03 2.47
N PRO A 195 23.72 1.10 1.71
CA PRO A 195 24.34 1.44 0.43
C PRO A 195 23.30 2.03 -0.53
N ILE A 196 23.63 3.18 -1.11
CA ILE A 196 22.82 3.83 -2.14
C ILE A 196 23.68 3.97 -3.38
N ILE A 197 23.20 3.45 -4.50
CA ILE A 197 23.84 3.59 -5.80
C ILE A 197 22.89 4.44 -6.65
N GLN A 198 23.26 5.69 -6.82
CA GLN A 198 22.51 6.62 -7.65
C GLN A 198 23.07 6.71 -9.07
N VAL A 199 22.28 7.27 -9.98
CA VAL A 199 22.64 7.43 -11.40
C VAL A 199 22.68 8.92 -11.76
N ALA A 200 23.80 9.37 -12.34
CA ALA A 200 23.88 10.68 -12.97
C ALA A 200 23.18 10.63 -14.34
N LEU A 201 22.30 11.61 -14.59
CA LEU A 201 21.32 11.54 -15.68
C LEU A 201 21.94 11.42 -17.07
N ALA A 202 21.38 10.57 -17.94
CA ALA A 202 21.72 10.52 -19.36
C ALA A 202 21.09 11.66 -20.19
N SER A 203 19.94 12.14 -19.73
CA SER A 203 18.97 12.99 -20.44
C SER A 203 18.19 13.84 -19.43
N ALA A 204 17.31 14.73 -19.90
CA ALA A 204 16.62 15.72 -19.07
C ALA A 204 15.36 16.26 -19.74
N GLU A 205 14.41 16.78 -18.94
CA GLU A 205 13.19 17.43 -19.45
C GLU A 205 13.36 18.95 -19.68
N GLY A 206 14.31 19.57 -18.99
CA GLY A 206 14.65 20.99 -19.16
C GLY A 206 16.14 21.33 -19.07
N PRO A 207 16.48 22.64 -19.07
CA PRO A 207 17.82 23.13 -19.38
C PRO A 207 18.86 22.98 -18.26
N PHE A 208 18.45 22.61 -17.04
CA PHE A 208 19.36 22.56 -15.88
C PHE A 208 20.03 21.19 -15.67
N THR A 209 20.21 20.42 -16.74
CA THR A 209 20.80 19.07 -16.72
C THR A 209 22.17 19.01 -16.05
N GLU A 210 23.08 19.91 -16.41
CA GLU A 210 24.43 19.88 -15.85
C GLU A 210 24.45 20.27 -14.37
N THR A 211 23.56 21.15 -13.91
CA THR A 211 23.40 21.46 -12.47
C THR A 211 22.99 20.23 -11.66
N ILE A 212 22.02 19.45 -12.17
CA ILE A 212 21.59 18.19 -11.54
C ILE A 212 22.72 17.15 -11.57
N ARG A 213 23.40 17.00 -12.71
CA ARG A 213 24.49 16.03 -12.85
C ARG A 213 25.69 16.35 -11.97
N GLU A 214 26.12 17.62 -11.92
CA GLU A 214 27.19 18.07 -11.02
C GLU A 214 26.85 17.74 -9.57
N THR A 215 25.58 17.90 -9.17
CA THR A 215 25.09 17.51 -7.85
C THR A 215 25.17 16.00 -7.62
N GLN A 216 24.69 15.19 -8.57
CA GLN A 216 24.69 13.72 -8.47
C GLN A 216 26.12 13.16 -8.39
N LEU A 217 27.02 13.65 -9.24
CA LEU A 217 28.43 13.23 -9.28
C LEU A 217 29.22 13.76 -8.06
N GLY A 218 28.85 14.93 -7.56
CA GLY A 218 29.53 15.63 -6.48
C GLY A 218 29.00 15.33 -5.07
N ILE A 219 28.03 14.43 -4.90
CA ILE A 219 27.45 14.13 -3.59
C ILE A 219 28.51 13.57 -2.63
N LYS A 220 28.55 14.07 -1.40
CA LYS A 220 29.51 13.64 -0.38
C LYS A 220 28.77 13.06 0.83
N LEU A 221 28.12 11.93 0.61
CA LEU A 221 27.44 11.16 1.66
C LEU A 221 28.06 9.78 1.81
N ALA A 222 28.22 9.31 3.05
CA ALA A 222 28.74 7.99 3.35
C ALA A 222 27.89 6.89 2.68
N ASN A 223 28.55 5.86 2.14
CA ASN A 223 27.93 4.74 1.42
C ASN A 223 26.96 5.16 0.29
N VAL A 224 27.19 6.33 -0.33
CA VAL A 224 26.53 6.73 -1.57
C VAL A 224 27.55 6.69 -2.70
N LYS A 225 27.22 5.96 -3.76
CA LYS A 225 27.99 5.91 -5.02
C LYS A 225 27.15 6.47 -6.16
N CYS A 226 27.80 7.06 -7.15
CA CYS A 226 27.15 7.50 -8.38
C CYS A 226 27.74 6.74 -9.57
N VAL A 227 26.88 6.14 -10.38
CA VAL A 227 27.25 5.69 -11.74
C VAL A 227 26.82 6.75 -12.74
N ASP A 228 27.46 6.82 -13.91
CA ASP A 228 27.14 7.83 -14.93
C ASP A 228 26.43 7.18 -16.13
N ALA A 229 25.23 7.67 -16.45
CA ALA A 229 24.47 7.23 -17.61
C ALA A 229 24.71 8.11 -18.86
N LYS A 230 25.56 9.14 -18.78
CA LYS A 230 25.87 10.04 -19.91
C LYS A 230 26.38 9.24 -21.12
N GLY A 231 25.77 9.51 -22.28
CA GLY A 231 26.12 8.87 -23.55
C GLY A 231 25.45 7.52 -23.79
N LEU A 232 24.67 7.00 -22.84
CA LEU A 232 23.84 5.82 -23.11
C LEU A 232 22.77 6.13 -24.16
N PRO A 233 22.48 5.19 -25.09
CA PRO A 233 21.50 5.41 -26.15
C PRO A 233 20.09 5.68 -25.62
N LEU A 234 19.46 6.73 -26.17
CA LEU A 234 18.11 7.16 -25.83
C LEU A 234 17.09 6.67 -26.88
N GLU A 235 15.86 6.45 -26.42
CA GLU A 235 14.69 6.24 -27.26
C GLU A 235 14.44 7.47 -28.15
N PRO A 236 13.59 7.36 -29.19
CA PRO A 236 13.31 8.47 -30.11
C PRO A 236 12.79 9.76 -29.44
N ASP A 237 12.25 9.66 -28.23
CA ASP A 237 11.82 10.81 -27.42
C ASP A 237 12.97 11.63 -26.84
N ARG A 238 14.22 11.14 -26.95
CA ARG A 238 15.45 11.74 -26.43
C ARG A 238 15.43 11.96 -24.92
N LEU A 239 14.58 11.24 -24.20
CA LEU A 239 14.42 11.33 -22.76
C LEU A 239 14.68 9.99 -22.08
N HIS A 240 14.17 8.88 -22.63
CA HIS A 240 14.28 7.59 -21.98
C HIS A 240 15.42 6.75 -22.53
N LEU A 241 16.04 5.91 -21.70
CA LEU A 241 17.04 4.95 -22.14
C LEU A 241 16.40 3.83 -22.97
N THR A 242 17.08 3.42 -24.04
CA THR A 242 16.70 2.23 -24.83
C THR A 242 16.86 0.93 -24.04
N THR A 243 16.22 -0.16 -24.50
CA THR A 243 16.41 -1.50 -23.89
C THR A 243 17.89 -1.91 -23.76
N PRO A 244 18.76 -1.80 -24.80
CA PRO A 244 20.18 -2.09 -24.65
C PRO A 244 20.91 -1.17 -23.65
N ALA A 245 20.55 0.12 -23.61
CA ALA A 245 21.09 1.06 -22.64
C ALA A 245 20.73 0.68 -21.19
N GLN A 246 19.51 0.20 -20.96
CA GLN A 246 19.07 -0.29 -19.66
C GLN A 246 19.83 -1.53 -19.21
N VAL A 247 20.15 -2.44 -20.13
CA VAL A 247 21.02 -3.59 -19.85
C VAL A 247 22.42 -3.14 -19.40
N GLN A 248 23.03 -2.22 -20.16
CA GLN A 248 24.34 -1.67 -19.83
C GLN A 248 24.34 -0.94 -18.47
N LEU A 249 23.30 -0.15 -18.19
CA LEU A 249 23.14 0.52 -16.90
C LEU A 249 22.99 -0.49 -15.76
N GLY A 250 22.17 -1.54 -15.92
CA GLY A 250 21.99 -2.59 -14.93
C GLY A 250 23.31 -3.30 -14.58
N GLN A 251 24.12 -3.64 -15.59
CA GLN A 251 25.46 -4.20 -15.38
C GLN A 251 26.41 -3.23 -14.66
N THR A 252 26.34 -1.95 -14.99
CA THR A 252 27.15 -0.90 -14.34
C THR A 252 26.77 -0.74 -12.87
N LEU A 253 25.46 -0.77 -12.56
CA LEU A 253 24.95 -0.76 -11.18
C LEU A 253 25.40 -2.02 -10.40
N ALA A 254 25.38 -3.19 -11.03
CA ALA A 254 25.84 -4.44 -10.42
C ALA A 254 27.33 -4.39 -10.10
N ASN A 255 28.14 -3.90 -11.04
CA ASN A 255 29.57 -3.69 -10.83
C ASN A 255 29.83 -2.70 -9.68
N ALA A 256 29.09 -1.60 -9.61
CA ALA A 256 29.20 -0.63 -8.52
C ALA A 256 28.85 -1.23 -7.16
N PHE A 257 27.84 -2.11 -7.11
CA PHE A 257 27.45 -2.85 -5.91
C PHE A 257 28.55 -3.84 -5.46
N LEU A 258 28.99 -4.74 -6.35
CA LEU A 258 29.95 -5.81 -6.05
C LEU A 258 31.33 -5.27 -5.66
N HIS A 259 31.78 -4.18 -6.28
CA HIS A 259 33.08 -3.55 -6.00
C HIS A 259 32.97 -2.46 -4.91
N SER A 260 32.01 -2.59 -3.99
CA SER A 260 31.96 -1.81 -2.76
C SER A 260 32.64 -2.59 -1.63
N PRO A 261 33.44 -1.94 -0.76
CA PRO A 261 34.01 -2.63 0.38
C PRO A 261 32.89 -3.25 1.23
N PRO A 262 33.04 -4.52 1.67
CA PRO A 262 31.99 -5.25 2.36
C PRO A 262 31.76 -4.67 3.74
N ASN A 263 30.82 -3.74 3.88
CA ASN A 263 30.23 -3.42 5.18
C ASN A 263 29.00 -4.29 5.39
N ALA A 264 29.26 -5.59 5.61
CA ALA A 264 28.27 -6.46 6.22
C ALA A 264 28.07 -5.99 7.66
N ILE A 265 27.09 -5.10 7.89
CA ILE A 265 26.52 -4.98 9.23
C ILE A 265 25.65 -6.22 9.41
N ARG A 266 26.27 -7.29 9.89
CA ARG A 266 25.58 -8.16 10.83
C ARG A 266 25.46 -7.31 12.08
N THR A 267 24.25 -7.08 12.56
CA THR A 267 24.06 -6.67 13.95
C THR A 267 24.79 -7.72 14.81
N SER A 268 25.95 -7.36 15.33
CA SER A 268 26.72 -8.19 16.25
C SER A 268 25.87 -8.39 17.49
N SER A 269 25.31 -9.59 17.64
CA SER A 269 25.13 -10.18 18.95
C SER A 269 26.51 -10.51 19.51
N ASP A 270 27.27 -9.48 19.90
CA ASP A 270 28.52 -9.69 20.60
C ASP A 270 28.21 -10.10 22.02
N SER A 271 28.39 -11.41 22.21
CA SER A 271 28.59 -12.06 23.48
C SER A 271 29.69 -11.33 24.28
N LEU A 272 29.26 -10.66 25.35
CA LEU A 272 30.17 -10.31 26.44
C LEU A 272 30.69 -11.60 27.07
N SER A 273 31.95 -11.90 26.77
CA SER A 273 32.73 -12.92 27.48
C SER A 273 33.00 -12.44 28.91
N ILE A 274 32.27 -13.00 29.87
CA ILE A 274 32.55 -12.88 31.30
C ILE A 274 33.57 -13.97 31.67
N PRO A 275 34.60 -13.70 32.50
CA PRO A 275 35.62 -14.68 32.80
C PRO A 275 35.01 -15.87 33.58
N GLN A 276 35.33 -17.09 33.16
CA GLN A 276 35.02 -18.30 33.92
C GLN A 276 35.75 -18.29 35.26
N LYS A 277 35.05 -17.86 36.32
CA LYS A 277 35.22 -18.44 37.65
C LYS A 277 34.07 -19.41 37.87
N SER A 278 34.40 -20.68 38.06
CA SER A 278 33.44 -21.71 38.41
C SER A 278 32.78 -21.35 39.74
N MET A 279 31.50 -20.99 39.68
CA MET A 279 30.61 -21.00 40.83
C MET A 279 29.56 -22.06 40.56
N SER A 280 29.64 -23.17 41.31
CA SER A 280 28.57 -24.18 41.30
C SER A 280 27.34 -23.56 41.95
N ILE A 281 26.41 -23.07 41.13
CA ILE A 281 25.09 -22.67 41.61
C ILE A 281 24.26 -23.94 41.69
N SER A 282 23.86 -24.32 42.91
CA SER A 282 22.94 -25.43 43.17
C SER A 282 21.69 -25.28 42.29
N LEU A 283 21.27 -26.39 41.66
CA LEU A 283 20.08 -26.49 40.80
C LEU A 283 18.82 -25.89 41.46
N SER A 284 18.75 -25.94 42.79
CA SER A 284 17.66 -25.34 43.59
C SER A 284 17.61 -23.81 43.55
N LYS A 285 18.76 -23.12 43.40
CA LYS A 285 18.82 -21.65 43.30
C LYS A 285 18.47 -21.16 41.90
N LEU A 286 18.79 -21.95 40.87
CA LEU A 286 18.43 -21.65 39.48
C LEU A 286 16.91 -21.81 39.25
N LEU A 287 16.30 -22.85 39.82
CA LEU A 287 14.85 -23.07 39.78
C LEU A 287 14.07 -21.98 40.55
N TRP A 288 14.62 -21.49 41.67
CA TRP A 288 14.04 -20.39 42.42
C TRP A 288 14.14 -19.05 41.68
N PHE A 289 15.29 -18.76 41.06
CA PHE A 289 15.44 -17.57 40.20
C PHE A 289 14.54 -17.60 38.97
N LEU A 290 14.34 -18.76 38.34
CA LEU A 290 13.39 -18.93 37.23
C LEU A 290 11.93 -18.74 37.68
N HIS A 291 11.57 -19.19 38.88
CA HIS A 291 10.24 -18.95 39.45
C HIS A 291 10.00 -17.48 39.81
N VAL A 292 11.01 -16.81 40.39
CA VAL A 292 10.94 -15.38 40.72
C VAL A 292 10.94 -14.53 39.44
N LEU A 293 11.69 -14.92 38.40
CA LEU A 293 11.66 -14.26 37.10
C LEU A 293 10.33 -14.46 36.36
N LEU A 294 9.70 -15.65 36.45
CA LEU A 294 8.34 -15.88 35.96
C LEU A 294 7.28 -15.06 36.72
N LEU A 295 7.50 -14.81 38.02
CA LEU A 295 6.61 -14.01 38.86
C LEU A 295 6.83 -12.49 38.71
N ILE A 296 7.96 -12.04 38.15
CA ILE A 296 8.25 -10.62 37.88
C ILE A 296 7.93 -10.23 36.43
N ILE A 297 7.96 -11.18 35.48
CA ILE A 297 7.58 -10.94 34.07
C ILE A 297 6.05 -10.95 33.86
N LEU A 298 5.26 -11.35 34.86
CA LEU A 298 3.81 -11.17 34.90
C LEU A 298 3.47 -10.49 36.24
N PRO A 299 3.16 -9.17 36.30
CA PRO A 299 2.11 -8.57 35.49
C PRO A 299 2.32 -7.07 35.16
N HIS A 300 3.00 -6.71 34.07
CA HIS A 300 2.93 -5.39 33.41
C HIS A 300 3.33 -5.65 31.94
N SER A 301 2.48 -5.94 30.96
CA SER A 301 1.16 -5.43 30.63
C SER A 301 0.31 -6.54 30.00
N LEU A 302 -0.70 -7.03 30.71
CA LEU A 302 -1.91 -7.50 30.03
C LEU A 302 -2.74 -6.25 29.76
N ALA A 303 -2.29 -5.41 28.84
CA ALA A 303 -3.25 -4.65 28.06
C ALA A 303 -4.05 -5.71 27.33
N ASN A 304 -5.28 -5.93 27.78
CA ASN A 304 -6.21 -6.83 27.14
C ASN A 304 -6.47 -6.27 25.74
N SER A 305 -5.63 -6.63 24.77
CA SER A 305 -5.77 -6.29 23.35
C SER A 305 -7.04 -6.99 22.88
N GLN A 306 -8.17 -6.31 23.08
CA GLN A 306 -9.45 -6.78 22.54
C GLN A 306 -9.29 -6.78 21.02
N SER A 307 -9.42 -7.95 20.41
CA SER A 307 -9.49 -8.07 18.96
C SER A 307 -10.96 -7.98 18.53
N PRO A 308 -11.30 -7.30 17.43
CA PRO A 308 -12.69 -7.16 17.02
C PRO A 308 -13.29 -8.50 16.59
N ASN A 309 -14.50 -8.78 17.05
CA ASN A 309 -15.25 -9.98 16.65
C ASN A 309 -16.16 -9.68 15.46
N ASP A 310 -16.78 -8.50 15.45
CA ASP A 310 -17.77 -8.09 14.46
C ASP A 310 -17.20 -6.94 13.64
N ILE A 311 -16.83 -7.24 12.39
CA ILE A 311 -16.10 -6.33 11.51
C ILE A 311 -17.05 -5.70 10.49
N PHE A 312 -16.98 -4.38 10.34
CA PHE A 312 -17.78 -3.60 9.40
C PHE A 312 -16.86 -2.81 8.48
N ILE A 313 -17.06 -2.96 7.18
CA ILE A 313 -16.30 -2.24 6.16
C ILE A 313 -17.02 -0.92 5.86
N LEU A 314 -16.30 0.20 5.90
CA LEU A 314 -16.82 1.54 5.64
C LEU A 314 -16.19 2.08 4.35
N ALA A 315 -16.90 1.99 3.22
CA ALA A 315 -16.34 2.34 1.91
C ALA A 315 -17.24 3.24 1.07
N GLY A 316 -16.64 3.88 0.07
CA GLY A 316 -17.29 4.83 -0.81
C GLY A 316 -16.48 6.10 -1.01
N GLN A 317 -17.12 7.27 -0.99
CA GLN A 317 -16.43 8.56 -1.19
C GLN A 317 -16.51 9.51 0.02
N SER A 318 -16.42 10.82 -0.21
CA SER A 318 -16.23 11.85 0.83
C SER A 318 -17.27 11.86 1.94
N ASN A 319 -18.55 11.56 1.68
CA ASN A 319 -19.57 11.48 2.75
C ASN A 319 -19.42 10.21 3.62
N MET A 320 -18.89 9.09 3.08
CA MET A 320 -18.45 7.96 3.94
C MET A 320 -17.15 8.28 4.67
N ALA A 321 -16.21 8.96 3.99
CA ALA A 321 -14.94 9.36 4.57
C ALA A 321 -15.10 10.36 5.73
N GLY A 322 -16.16 11.17 5.66
CA GLY A 322 -16.54 12.15 6.67
C GLY A 322 -16.03 13.55 6.33
N ARG A 323 -16.97 14.50 6.25
CA ARG A 323 -16.71 15.94 6.06
C ARG A 323 -17.48 16.82 7.04
N GLY A 324 -18.21 16.20 7.99
CA GLY A 324 -18.96 16.92 9.01
C GLY A 324 -18.02 17.78 9.88
N GLY A 325 -18.31 19.08 9.94
CA GLY A 325 -17.52 20.05 10.71
C GLY A 325 -16.21 20.47 10.05
N VAL A 326 -15.98 20.14 8.77
CA VAL A 326 -14.83 20.61 8.01
C VAL A 326 -15.17 21.87 7.23
N ASP A 327 -14.55 23.00 7.57
CA ASP A 327 -14.70 24.26 6.87
C ASP A 327 -13.33 24.79 6.45
N ASN A 328 -13.21 25.26 5.21
CA ASN A 328 -11.96 25.77 4.62
C ASN A 328 -10.75 24.83 4.83
N GLY A 329 -10.96 23.52 4.67
CA GLY A 329 -9.91 22.51 4.82
C GLY A 329 -9.48 22.26 6.27
N LYS A 330 -10.23 22.73 7.28
CA LYS A 330 -9.96 22.49 8.69
C LYS A 330 -11.18 21.87 9.39
N TRP A 331 -10.97 20.78 10.11
CA TRP A 331 -11.99 20.20 10.97
C TRP A 331 -12.11 20.99 12.29
N ASN A 332 -13.34 21.24 12.74
CA ASN A 332 -13.62 21.99 13.96
C ASN A 332 -13.36 21.19 15.26
N GLY A 333 -13.05 19.89 15.17
CA GLY A 333 -12.78 19.02 16.31
C GLY A 333 -14.01 18.68 17.17
N TYR A 334 -15.22 19.06 16.74
CA TYR A 334 -16.44 18.76 17.49
C TYR A 334 -16.86 17.30 17.29
N ILE A 335 -16.92 16.55 18.40
CA ILE A 335 -17.35 15.14 18.44
C ILE A 335 -18.71 15.05 19.14
N PRO A 336 -19.80 14.71 18.42
CA PRO A 336 -21.12 14.50 19.03
C PRO A 336 -21.12 13.33 20.04
N PRO A 337 -22.03 13.31 21.03
CA PRO A 337 -22.14 12.22 22.00
C PRO A 337 -22.26 10.82 21.37
N GLN A 338 -22.96 10.71 20.25
CA GLN A 338 -23.17 9.47 19.49
C GLN A 338 -21.88 8.98 18.80
N CYS A 339 -20.88 9.84 18.63
CA CYS A 339 -19.60 9.53 17.99
C CYS A 339 -18.44 9.39 18.99
N LYS A 340 -18.71 9.38 20.30
CA LYS A 340 -17.67 9.21 21.32
C LYS A 340 -16.95 7.87 21.14
N SER A 341 -15.64 7.88 21.42
CA SER A 341 -14.83 6.66 21.41
C SER A 341 -15.28 5.68 22.50
N ASN A 342 -14.99 4.41 22.29
CA ASN A 342 -15.34 3.33 23.20
C ASN A 342 -14.24 2.25 23.08
N PRO A 343 -13.66 1.76 24.19
CA PRO A 343 -12.60 0.74 24.14
C PRO A 343 -12.98 -0.57 23.43
N SER A 344 -14.27 -0.83 23.24
CA SER A 344 -14.78 -1.99 22.49
C SER A 344 -15.26 -1.63 21.07
N ILE A 345 -14.85 -0.48 20.55
CA ILE A 345 -14.98 -0.09 19.14
C ILE A 345 -13.58 0.25 18.64
N LEU A 346 -13.11 -0.52 17.68
CA LEU A 346 -11.76 -0.46 17.14
C LEU A 346 -11.79 -0.05 15.68
N ARG A 347 -10.69 0.53 15.21
CA ARG A 347 -10.48 0.93 13.83
C ARG A 347 -9.22 0.26 13.30
N LEU A 348 -9.26 -0.22 12.06
CA LEU A 348 -8.06 -0.67 11.35
C LEU A 348 -7.38 0.54 10.71
N SER A 349 -6.21 0.93 11.19
CA SER A 349 -5.48 2.10 10.72
C SER A 349 -4.95 1.96 9.27
N GLY A 350 -4.39 3.04 8.73
CA GLY A 350 -3.65 3.05 7.46
C GLY A 350 -2.45 2.11 7.48
N GLU A 351 -1.84 1.92 8.65
CA GLU A 351 -0.77 0.96 8.89
C GLU A 351 -1.26 -0.48 9.12
N LEU A 352 -2.57 -0.71 9.09
CA LEU A 352 -3.22 -2.01 9.32
C LEU A 352 -3.06 -2.53 10.76
N LYS A 353 -3.08 -1.63 11.73
CA LYS A 353 -3.10 -1.96 13.15
C LYS A 353 -4.49 -1.65 13.71
N TRP A 354 -4.96 -2.50 14.62
CA TRP A 354 -6.18 -2.21 15.37
C TRP A 354 -5.87 -1.22 16.49
N GLU A 355 -6.65 -0.16 16.57
CA GLU A 355 -6.57 0.88 17.60
C GLU A 355 -7.98 1.29 18.04
N GLU A 356 -8.11 1.98 19.18
CA GLU A 356 -9.41 2.53 19.60
C GLU A 356 -9.93 3.49 18.52
N ALA A 357 -11.20 3.31 18.12
CA ALA A 357 -11.77 4.13 17.08
C ALA A 357 -12.11 5.54 17.60
N SER A 358 -11.58 6.55 16.91
CA SER A 358 -11.92 7.95 17.12
C SER A 358 -12.07 8.66 15.78
N GLU A 359 -13.02 9.61 15.70
CA GLU A 359 -13.13 10.46 14.51
C GLU A 359 -11.93 11.43 14.39
N PRO A 360 -11.51 11.77 13.15
CA PRO A 360 -12.04 11.33 11.87
C PRO A 360 -11.53 9.92 11.51
N LEU A 361 -12.44 8.97 11.25
CA LEU A 361 -12.07 7.56 11.01
C LEU A 361 -11.20 7.33 9.77
N GLN A 362 -11.11 8.31 8.86
CA GLN A 362 -10.43 8.16 7.56
C GLN A 362 -9.21 9.07 7.43
N ALA A 363 -8.76 9.70 8.52
CA ALA A 363 -7.68 10.70 8.50
C ALA A 363 -6.35 10.19 7.91
N ASP A 364 -5.99 8.93 8.14
CA ASP A 364 -4.80 8.25 7.60
C ASP A 364 -5.10 7.36 6.39
N ILE A 365 -6.30 7.51 5.80
CA ILE A 365 -6.77 6.74 4.65
C ILE A 365 -7.02 7.66 3.45
N ASP A 366 -7.83 8.70 3.62
CA ASP A 366 -8.15 9.70 2.59
C ASP A 366 -7.15 10.87 2.65
N LEU A 367 -5.86 10.55 2.49
CA LEU A 367 -4.71 11.41 2.82
C LEU A 367 -4.68 12.77 2.12
N ASN A 368 -5.39 12.92 1.00
CA ASN A 368 -5.40 14.16 0.21
C ASN A 368 -6.49 15.15 0.64
N LYS A 369 -7.29 14.81 1.67
CA LYS A 369 -8.46 15.58 2.07
C LYS A 369 -8.56 15.65 3.59
N THR A 370 -8.88 16.83 4.10
CA THR A 370 -9.23 16.99 5.52
C THR A 370 -10.51 16.22 5.82
N CYS A 371 -10.41 15.23 6.68
CA CYS A 371 -11.54 14.45 7.16
C CYS A 371 -12.17 15.09 8.40
N GLY A 372 -13.48 14.88 8.56
CA GLY A 372 -14.24 15.25 9.76
C GLY A 372 -15.14 14.12 10.19
N ILE A 373 -16.29 14.44 10.79
CA ILE A 373 -17.28 13.43 11.19
C ILE A 373 -17.83 12.73 9.94
N GLY A 374 -17.81 11.40 9.94
CA GLY A 374 -18.57 10.52 9.05
C GLY A 374 -19.62 9.70 9.82
N PRO A 375 -20.26 8.70 9.19
CA PRO A 375 -21.34 7.95 9.82
C PRO A 375 -20.84 6.79 10.72
N GLY A 376 -19.55 6.46 10.68
CA GLY A 376 -19.00 5.22 11.22
C GLY A 376 -19.11 5.09 12.75
N MET A 377 -18.72 6.14 13.51
CA MET A 377 -18.80 6.06 14.97
C MET A 377 -20.25 6.05 15.48
N ALA A 378 -21.14 6.85 14.89
CA ALA A 378 -22.56 6.83 15.24
C ALA A 378 -23.21 5.48 14.92
N PHE A 379 -22.83 4.85 13.80
CA PHE A 379 -23.23 3.48 13.48
C PHE A 379 -22.75 2.48 14.55
N ALA A 380 -21.46 2.50 14.88
CA ALA A 380 -20.84 1.54 15.80
C ALA A 380 -21.42 1.63 17.22
N ASN A 381 -21.58 2.85 17.74
CA ASN A 381 -22.26 3.08 19.02
C ASN A 381 -23.75 2.69 18.94
N GLY A 382 -24.41 2.99 17.82
CA GLY A 382 -25.81 2.63 17.59
C GLY A 382 -26.06 1.12 17.66
N ILE A 383 -25.20 0.31 17.03
CA ILE A 383 -25.35 -1.16 17.08
C ILE A 383 -25.00 -1.72 18.47
N LYS A 384 -23.96 -1.20 19.14
CA LYS A 384 -23.60 -1.65 20.51
C LYS A 384 -24.67 -1.33 21.54
N ALA A 385 -25.33 -0.18 21.41
CA ALA A 385 -26.40 0.22 22.33
C ALA A 385 -27.66 -0.65 22.20
N ASN A 386 -27.88 -1.25 21.03
CA ASN A 386 -29.11 -1.97 20.71
C ASN A 386 -28.93 -3.49 20.59
N ASP A 387 -27.70 -4.00 20.57
CA ASP A 387 -27.41 -5.43 20.57
C ASP A 387 -26.28 -5.78 21.56
N SER A 388 -26.67 -6.27 22.75
CA SER A 388 -25.75 -6.67 23.81
C SER A 388 -24.83 -7.83 23.45
N ARG A 389 -25.07 -8.49 22.31
CA ARG A 389 -24.28 -9.62 21.81
C ARG A 389 -23.08 -9.15 20.98
N ILE A 390 -23.09 -7.89 20.53
CA ILE A 390 -21.96 -7.25 19.85
C ILE A 390 -20.92 -6.83 20.89
N ARG A 391 -19.85 -7.64 21.01
CA ARG A 391 -18.81 -7.44 22.02
C ARG A 391 -17.83 -6.36 21.60
N VAL A 392 -16.99 -6.65 20.60
CA VAL A 392 -15.95 -5.75 20.10
C VAL A 392 -16.20 -5.50 18.62
N VAL A 393 -16.50 -4.25 18.28
CA VAL A 393 -16.75 -3.80 16.90
C VAL A 393 -15.42 -3.44 16.26
N GLY A 394 -15.16 -3.94 15.06
CA GLY A 394 -14.03 -3.52 14.23
C GLY A 394 -14.52 -2.71 13.03
N LEU A 395 -14.03 -1.49 12.86
CA LEU A 395 -14.30 -0.64 11.71
C LEU A 395 -13.11 -0.70 10.74
N VAL A 396 -13.38 -1.02 9.47
CA VAL A 396 -12.39 -1.03 8.40
C VAL A 396 -12.68 0.15 7.47
N PRO A 397 -12.14 1.34 7.76
CA PRO A 397 -12.32 2.51 6.91
C PRO A 397 -11.53 2.34 5.61
N TYR A 398 -12.22 2.55 4.48
CA TYR A 398 -11.62 2.71 3.17
C TYR A 398 -12.57 3.42 2.20
N ALA A 399 -12.75 4.73 2.39
CA ALA A 399 -13.49 5.59 1.47
C ALA A 399 -12.58 6.71 0.96
N ILE A 400 -12.65 7.01 -0.33
CA ILE A 400 -11.72 7.92 -1.02
C ILE A 400 -12.53 9.02 -1.73
N GLY A 401 -12.30 10.27 -1.33
CA GLY A 401 -13.08 11.41 -1.81
C GLY A 401 -12.96 11.66 -3.31
N GLY A 402 -14.07 12.00 -3.96
CA GLY A 402 -14.12 12.41 -5.38
C GLY A 402 -13.99 11.26 -6.38
N THR A 403 -14.22 10.02 -5.95
CA THR A 403 -14.08 8.84 -6.82
C THR A 403 -15.41 8.43 -7.41
N LYS A 404 -15.41 8.07 -8.70
CA LYS A 404 -16.54 7.45 -9.41
C LYS A 404 -16.57 5.95 -9.16
N ILE A 405 -17.73 5.31 -9.31
CA ILE A 405 -17.86 3.86 -9.10
C ILE A 405 -17.02 3.03 -10.08
N SER A 406 -16.69 3.56 -11.26
CA SER A 406 -15.76 2.90 -12.20
C SER A 406 -14.35 2.73 -11.64
N GLU A 407 -13.92 3.61 -10.74
CA GLU A 407 -12.62 3.51 -10.07
C GLU A 407 -12.61 2.43 -8.98
N TRP A 408 -13.79 1.90 -8.63
CA TRP A 408 -13.99 0.78 -7.71
C TRP A 408 -14.25 -0.55 -8.44
N ALA A 409 -14.11 -0.61 -9.77
CA ALA A 409 -14.29 -1.86 -10.51
C ALA A 409 -13.25 -2.92 -10.10
N ARG A 410 -13.62 -4.21 -10.18
CA ARG A 410 -12.71 -5.32 -9.87
C ARG A 410 -11.41 -5.18 -10.68
N GLY A 411 -10.27 -5.26 -9.99
CA GLY A 411 -8.94 -5.10 -10.59
C GLY A 411 -8.39 -3.66 -10.57
N THR A 412 -9.17 -2.66 -10.15
CA THR A 412 -8.63 -1.33 -9.90
C THR A 412 -7.94 -1.26 -8.53
N ARG A 413 -7.09 -0.24 -8.35
CA ARG A 413 -6.37 0.00 -7.09
C ARG A 413 -7.31 0.14 -5.88
N LEU A 414 -8.39 0.91 -6.00
CA LEU A 414 -9.33 1.13 -4.89
C LEU A 414 -10.02 -0.17 -4.50
N TYR A 415 -10.42 -0.96 -5.49
CA TYR A 415 -11.03 -2.26 -5.25
C TYR A 415 -10.05 -3.23 -4.55
N GLN A 416 -8.84 -3.35 -5.08
CA GLN A 416 -7.83 -4.26 -4.53
C GLN A 416 -7.46 -3.89 -3.09
N GLU A 417 -7.28 -2.60 -2.81
CA GLU A 417 -6.97 -2.14 -1.46
C GLU A 417 -8.14 -2.34 -0.50
N LEU A 418 -9.39 -2.14 -0.93
CA LEU A 418 -10.58 -2.48 -0.12
C LEU A 418 -10.60 -3.98 0.25
N VAL A 419 -10.39 -4.86 -0.74
CA VAL A 419 -10.31 -6.31 -0.54
C VAL A 419 -9.15 -6.66 0.40
N ARG A 420 -7.98 -6.05 0.20
CA ARG A 420 -6.79 -6.28 1.03
C ARG A 420 -7.01 -5.87 2.48
N ARG A 421 -7.61 -4.70 2.73
CA ARG A 421 -7.92 -4.21 4.08
C ARG A 421 -8.96 -5.11 4.76
N ALA A 422 -9.98 -5.54 4.04
CA ALA A 422 -10.95 -6.50 4.53
C ALA A 422 -10.30 -7.85 4.89
N ALA A 423 -9.45 -8.40 4.02
CA ALA A 423 -8.73 -9.65 4.30
C ALA A 423 -7.80 -9.54 5.52
N VAL A 424 -7.05 -8.44 5.64
CA VAL A 424 -6.17 -8.18 6.80
C VAL A 424 -6.98 -8.01 8.07
N SER A 425 -8.16 -7.38 8.01
CA SER A 425 -9.01 -7.21 9.18
C SER A 425 -9.39 -8.56 9.80
N VAL A 426 -9.69 -9.56 8.98
CA VAL A 426 -10.03 -10.93 9.42
C VAL A 426 -8.79 -11.66 9.88
N SER A 427 -7.70 -11.67 9.11
CA SER A 427 -6.50 -12.45 9.45
C SER A 427 -5.77 -11.94 10.70
N SER A 428 -5.84 -10.64 10.99
CA SER A 428 -5.20 -10.03 12.16
C SER A 428 -6.00 -10.15 13.46
N SER A 429 -7.32 -10.36 13.39
CA SER A 429 -8.20 -10.37 14.57
C SER A 429 -8.91 -11.70 14.82
N GLY A 430 -9.05 -12.55 13.78
CA GLY A 430 -9.97 -13.69 13.79
C GLY A 430 -11.45 -13.31 13.75
N GLY A 431 -11.78 -12.03 13.57
CA GLY A 431 -13.15 -11.53 13.51
C GLY A 431 -13.88 -11.88 12.20
N THR A 432 -15.19 -11.67 12.18
CA THR A 432 -16.06 -11.94 11.03
C THR A 432 -16.54 -10.64 10.40
N ILE A 433 -16.43 -10.51 9.08
CA ILE A 433 -17.03 -9.40 8.34
C ILE A 433 -18.55 -9.55 8.35
N ARG A 434 -19.23 -8.60 8.99
CA ARG A 434 -20.67 -8.58 9.20
C ARG A 434 -21.43 -7.80 8.15
N ALA A 435 -20.88 -6.71 7.63
CA ALA A 435 -21.48 -5.96 6.55
C ALA A 435 -20.48 -5.02 5.87
N LEU A 436 -20.79 -4.68 4.62
CA LEU A 436 -20.27 -3.50 3.92
C LEU A 436 -21.26 -2.35 4.07
N LEU A 437 -20.81 -1.22 4.60
CA LEU A 437 -21.51 0.06 4.55
C LEU A 437 -20.94 0.88 3.40
N TRP A 438 -21.80 1.23 2.44
CA TRP A 438 -21.41 1.89 1.20
C TRP A 438 -22.13 3.22 1.01
N TYR A 439 -21.36 4.31 0.91
CA TYR A 439 -21.92 5.61 0.51
C TYR A 439 -21.04 6.28 -0.55
N GLN A 440 -21.49 6.19 -1.79
CA GLN A 440 -20.83 6.73 -2.97
C GLN A 440 -21.85 7.01 -4.08
N GLY A 441 -21.48 7.91 -5.00
CA GLY A 441 -22.16 8.10 -6.28
C GLY A 441 -22.23 9.55 -6.70
N GLU A 442 -21.87 10.49 -5.83
CA GLU A 442 -21.95 11.93 -6.10
C GLU A 442 -21.13 12.33 -7.34
N SER A 443 -19.96 11.72 -7.55
CA SER A 443 -19.11 11.99 -8.73
C SER A 443 -19.65 11.35 -10.03
N ASP A 444 -20.49 10.33 -9.93
CA ASP A 444 -21.17 9.70 -11.08
C ASP A 444 -22.37 10.54 -11.57
N THR A 445 -22.74 11.60 -10.84
CA THR A 445 -23.87 12.50 -11.22
C THR A 445 -23.49 13.56 -12.27
N VAL A 446 -22.22 13.63 -12.67
CA VAL A 446 -21.70 14.63 -13.63
C VAL A 446 -22.03 14.28 -15.08
N LEU A 447 -21.76 13.04 -15.48
CA LEU A 447 -21.99 12.57 -16.85
C LEU A 447 -23.20 11.64 -16.88
N GLU A 448 -24.08 11.82 -17.86
CA GLU A 448 -25.29 10.99 -18.00
C GLU A 448 -24.96 9.51 -18.16
N ALA A 449 -23.93 9.20 -18.95
CA ALA A 449 -23.48 7.84 -19.18
C ALA A 449 -23.04 7.14 -17.88
N ASP A 450 -22.35 7.86 -16.98
CA ASP A 450 -21.96 7.32 -15.67
C ASP A 450 -23.17 7.11 -14.78
N ALA A 451 -24.08 8.09 -14.74
CA ALA A 451 -25.29 8.03 -13.94
C ALA A 451 -26.22 6.87 -14.34
N VAL A 452 -26.41 6.67 -15.65
CA VAL A 452 -27.22 5.56 -16.20
C VAL A 452 -26.56 4.20 -15.94
N ALA A 453 -25.23 4.12 -16.04
CA ALA A 453 -24.49 2.88 -15.80
C ALA A 453 -24.33 2.52 -14.31
N TYR A 454 -24.66 3.44 -13.39
CA TYR A 454 -24.37 3.30 -11.96
C TYR A 454 -24.91 2.00 -11.35
N LYS A 455 -26.19 1.68 -11.61
CA LYS A 455 -26.84 0.48 -11.06
C LYS A 455 -26.05 -0.79 -11.40
N GLN A 456 -25.73 -0.98 -12.69
CA GLN A 456 -25.03 -2.17 -13.16
C GLN A 456 -23.62 -2.26 -12.58
N LYS A 457 -22.89 -1.13 -12.52
CA LYS A 457 -21.56 -1.07 -11.90
C LYS A 457 -21.62 -1.42 -10.41
N MET A 458 -22.63 -0.94 -9.68
CA MET A 458 -22.82 -1.26 -8.26
C MET A 458 -23.15 -2.74 -8.03
N GLU A 459 -24.05 -3.32 -8.83
CA GLU A 459 -24.35 -4.76 -8.76
C GLU A 459 -23.09 -5.60 -9.04
N THR A 460 -22.28 -5.18 -10.01
CA THR A 460 -21.01 -5.84 -10.36
C THR A 460 -19.99 -5.73 -9.23
N LEU A 461 -19.87 -4.57 -8.59
CA LEU A 461 -19.02 -4.35 -7.42
C LEU A 461 -19.41 -5.30 -6.27
N ILE A 462 -20.70 -5.38 -5.94
CA ILE A 462 -21.20 -6.24 -4.86
C ILE A 462 -20.88 -7.71 -5.14
N VAL A 463 -21.17 -8.19 -6.35
CA VAL A 463 -20.88 -9.59 -6.75
C VAL A 463 -19.38 -9.89 -6.69
N SER A 464 -18.55 -8.95 -7.15
CA SER A 464 -17.10 -9.09 -7.13
C SER A 464 -16.57 -9.18 -5.69
N LEU A 465 -17.00 -8.28 -4.80
CA LEU A 465 -16.58 -8.29 -3.40
C LEU A 465 -17.01 -9.57 -2.68
N ARG A 466 -18.23 -10.05 -2.93
CA ARG A 466 -18.72 -11.33 -2.39
C ARG A 466 -17.83 -12.50 -2.81
N SER A 467 -17.41 -12.51 -4.07
CA SER A 467 -16.51 -13.53 -4.61
C SER A 467 -15.11 -13.43 -4.00
N ASP A 468 -14.49 -12.24 -4.05
CA ASP A 468 -13.07 -12.07 -3.67
C ASP A 468 -12.84 -12.11 -2.16
N LEU A 469 -13.85 -11.76 -1.36
CA LEU A 469 -13.82 -11.96 0.10
C LEU A 469 -14.25 -13.38 0.51
N ASN A 470 -14.74 -14.19 -0.44
CA ASN A 470 -15.34 -15.50 -0.19
C ASN A 470 -16.51 -15.44 0.82
N ILE A 471 -17.38 -14.43 0.66
CA ILE A 471 -18.59 -14.24 1.48
C ILE A 471 -19.78 -14.07 0.52
N PRO A 472 -20.32 -15.17 -0.07
CA PRO A 472 -21.38 -15.09 -1.08
C PRO A 472 -22.65 -14.35 -0.64
N SER A 473 -22.92 -14.35 0.67
CA SER A 473 -24.08 -13.74 1.30
C SER A 473 -23.78 -12.39 1.98
N LEU A 474 -22.60 -11.78 1.75
CA LEU A 474 -22.16 -10.55 2.42
C LEU A 474 -23.29 -9.50 2.45
N PRO A 475 -23.76 -9.10 3.65
CA PRO A 475 -24.71 -8.00 3.78
C PRO A 475 -24.10 -6.69 3.28
N VAL A 476 -24.84 -5.97 2.46
CA VAL A 476 -24.46 -4.63 1.97
C VAL A 476 -25.57 -3.65 2.32
N ILE A 477 -25.22 -2.57 3.00
CA ILE A 477 -26.11 -1.43 3.20
C ILE A 477 -25.52 -0.28 2.41
N GLN A 478 -26.21 0.13 1.35
CA GLN A 478 -25.85 1.27 0.53
C GLN A 478 -26.74 2.48 0.81
N VAL A 479 -26.33 3.66 0.35
CA VAL A 479 -27.03 4.93 0.57
C VAL A 479 -27.52 5.52 -0.76
N ALA A 480 -28.81 5.85 -0.84
CA ALA A 480 -29.34 6.73 -1.87
C ALA A 480 -28.92 8.18 -1.59
N LEU A 481 -28.21 8.81 -2.53
CA LEU A 481 -27.49 10.08 -2.31
C LEU A 481 -28.37 11.22 -1.79
N ALA A 482 -27.87 12.03 -0.85
CA ALA A 482 -28.49 13.30 -0.46
C ALA A 482 -28.30 14.42 -1.50
N SER A 483 -27.19 14.37 -2.24
CA SER A 483 -26.62 15.44 -3.07
C SER A 483 -25.81 14.84 -4.23
N GLY A 484 -25.22 15.68 -5.11
CA GLY A 484 -24.30 15.22 -6.16
C GLY A 484 -23.46 16.36 -6.74
N GLU A 485 -22.35 16.01 -7.40
CA GLU A 485 -21.44 16.97 -8.05
C GLU A 485 -21.99 17.49 -9.40
N GLY A 486 -23.01 16.84 -9.95
CA GLY A 486 -23.64 17.19 -11.22
C GLY A 486 -25.15 17.03 -11.22
N LYS A 487 -25.75 17.25 -12.41
CA LYS A 487 -27.21 17.36 -12.56
C LYS A 487 -27.98 16.03 -12.56
N TYR A 488 -27.30 14.90 -12.64
CA TYR A 488 -27.93 13.58 -12.80
C TYR A 488 -28.17 12.82 -11.49
N VAL A 489 -28.31 13.55 -10.37
CA VAL A 489 -28.52 12.97 -9.02
C VAL A 489 -29.70 12.00 -8.97
N GLU A 490 -30.85 12.37 -9.53
CA GLU A 490 -32.04 11.51 -9.50
C GLU A 490 -31.92 10.28 -10.42
N ILE A 491 -31.00 10.25 -11.38
CA ILE A 491 -30.70 9.03 -12.15
C ILE A 491 -29.91 8.06 -11.27
N VAL A 492 -28.83 8.54 -10.63
CA VAL A 492 -28.01 7.71 -9.72
C VAL A 492 -28.85 7.19 -8.55
N ARG A 493 -29.65 8.05 -7.92
CA ARG A 493 -30.56 7.66 -6.83
C ARG A 493 -31.54 6.56 -7.24
N ARG A 494 -32.21 6.69 -8.39
CA ARG A 494 -33.08 5.64 -8.92
C ARG A 494 -32.30 4.33 -9.14
N GLY A 495 -31.07 4.43 -9.66
CA GLY A 495 -30.18 3.28 -9.80
C GLY A 495 -29.88 2.58 -8.47
N GLN A 496 -29.55 3.33 -7.43
CA GLN A 496 -29.28 2.83 -6.07
C GLN A 496 -30.53 2.16 -5.45
N GLN A 497 -31.70 2.79 -5.60
CA GLN A 497 -32.97 2.29 -5.05
C GLN A 497 -33.51 1.07 -5.81
N ALA A 498 -33.17 0.91 -7.09
CA ALA A 498 -33.64 -0.19 -7.93
C ALA A 498 -32.80 -1.48 -7.83
N ILE A 499 -31.78 -1.53 -6.96
CA ILE A 499 -30.98 -2.74 -6.74
C ILE A 499 -31.77 -3.74 -5.90
N THR A 500 -32.02 -4.93 -6.45
CA THR A 500 -32.81 -6.01 -5.83
C THR A 500 -31.97 -7.24 -5.49
N LEU A 501 -30.64 -7.11 -5.44
CA LEU A 501 -29.75 -8.21 -5.07
C LEU A 501 -30.07 -8.72 -3.65
N PRO A 502 -29.96 -10.03 -3.39
CA PRO A 502 -30.16 -10.58 -2.05
C PRO A 502 -29.15 -9.98 -1.07
N ASN A 503 -29.56 -9.80 0.18
CA ASN A 503 -28.77 -9.20 1.26
C ASN A 503 -28.23 -7.80 0.97
N VAL A 504 -28.93 -7.03 0.14
CA VAL A 504 -28.64 -5.61 -0.11
C VAL A 504 -29.79 -4.77 0.42
N LYS A 505 -29.47 -3.71 1.18
CA LYS A 505 -30.44 -2.69 1.62
C LYS A 505 -29.97 -1.33 1.16
N CYS A 506 -30.92 -0.48 0.77
CA CYS A 506 -30.67 0.90 0.41
C CYS A 506 -31.35 1.80 1.45
N ILE A 507 -30.57 2.61 2.17
CA ILE A 507 -31.10 3.65 3.07
C ILE A 507 -31.09 5.00 2.34
N ASP A 508 -32.03 5.88 2.67
CA ASP A 508 -32.15 7.17 1.99
C ASP A 508 -31.58 8.32 2.82
N ALA A 509 -30.65 9.06 2.22
CA ALA A 509 -30.05 10.27 2.77
C ALA A 509 -30.72 11.56 2.26
N LYS A 510 -31.70 11.47 1.35
CA LYS A 510 -32.47 12.64 0.88
C LYS A 510 -33.09 13.40 2.04
N GLY A 511 -32.94 14.72 2.02
CA GLY A 511 -33.46 15.63 3.05
C GLY A 511 -32.56 15.76 4.28
N LEU A 512 -31.46 15.01 4.38
CA LEU A 512 -30.44 15.31 5.38
C LEU A 512 -29.77 16.66 5.07
N HIS A 513 -29.46 17.42 6.12
CA HIS A 513 -28.86 18.75 5.99
C HIS A 513 -27.46 18.67 5.39
N LEU A 514 -27.22 19.50 4.39
CA LEU A 514 -25.94 19.67 3.73
C LEU A 514 -25.16 20.83 4.36
N LYS A 515 -23.84 20.79 4.20
CA LYS A 515 -22.95 21.91 4.47
C LYS A 515 -23.18 23.04 3.47
N THR A 516 -22.51 24.16 3.68
CA THR A 516 -22.57 25.34 2.81
C THR A 516 -22.10 25.07 1.37
N ASP A 517 -21.32 24.01 1.16
CA ASP A 517 -20.92 23.53 -0.17
C ASP A 517 -22.07 22.85 -0.96
N ASN A 518 -23.23 22.64 -0.34
CA ASN A 518 -24.39 21.93 -0.91
C ASN A 518 -24.06 20.52 -1.45
N LEU A 519 -22.98 19.92 -0.96
CA LEU A 519 -22.50 18.62 -1.41
C LEU A 519 -22.32 17.65 -0.24
N HIS A 520 -21.69 18.08 0.84
CA HIS A 520 -21.36 17.20 1.94
C HIS A 520 -22.37 17.27 3.07
N LEU A 521 -22.59 16.17 3.79
CA LEU A 521 -23.45 16.15 4.97
C LEU A 521 -22.84 16.97 6.12
N THR A 522 -23.71 17.63 6.90
CA THR A 522 -23.29 18.23 8.18
C THR A 522 -22.97 17.16 9.23
N THR A 523 -22.24 17.53 10.30
CA THR A 523 -22.01 16.62 11.44
C THR A 523 -23.29 15.99 11.98
N THR A 524 -24.36 16.77 12.13
CA THR A 524 -25.65 16.26 12.61
C THR A 524 -26.29 15.26 11.64
N SER A 525 -26.17 15.53 10.34
CA SER A 525 -26.65 14.62 9.29
C SER A 525 -25.86 13.31 9.25
N GLU A 526 -24.54 13.37 9.46
CA GLU A 526 -23.68 12.18 9.53
C GLU A 526 -24.05 11.29 10.72
N VAL A 527 -24.36 11.89 11.88
CA VAL A 527 -24.91 11.15 13.03
C VAL A 527 -26.23 10.49 12.67
N GLY A 528 -27.15 11.24 12.04
CA GLY A 528 -28.44 10.71 11.59
C GLY A 528 -28.29 9.55 10.59
N LEU A 529 -27.33 9.65 9.68
CA LEU A 529 -27.01 8.60 8.72
C LEU A 529 -26.40 7.36 9.39
N GLY A 530 -25.48 7.53 10.34
CA GLY A 530 -24.91 6.43 11.12
C GLY A 530 -25.99 5.64 11.89
N LEU A 531 -26.95 6.33 12.48
CA LEU A 531 -28.09 5.69 13.14
C LEU A 531 -29.03 4.98 12.14
N LYS A 532 -29.23 5.53 10.94
CA LYS A 532 -29.96 4.83 9.85
C LYS A 532 -29.24 3.55 9.42
N PHE A 533 -27.91 3.56 9.30
CA PHE A 533 -27.13 2.35 9.05
C PHE A 533 -27.32 1.32 10.17
N ALA A 534 -27.27 1.75 11.44
CA ALA A 534 -27.40 0.85 12.58
C ALA A 534 -28.78 0.17 12.60
N ASN A 535 -29.84 0.97 12.42
CA ASN A 535 -31.21 0.45 12.35
C ASN A 535 -31.42 -0.50 11.17
N ALA A 536 -30.87 -0.19 10.00
CA ALA A 536 -30.93 -1.07 8.83
C ALA A 536 -30.20 -2.40 9.08
N TYR A 537 -29.01 -2.36 9.70
CA TYR A 537 -28.26 -3.56 10.06
C TYR A 537 -29.01 -4.44 11.06
N ILE A 538 -29.50 -3.86 12.16
CA ILE A 538 -30.20 -4.60 13.22
C ILE A 538 -31.49 -5.24 12.69
N SER A 539 -32.31 -4.46 11.98
CA SER A 539 -33.61 -4.93 11.48
C SER A 539 -33.50 -5.99 10.38
N SER A 540 -32.44 -5.94 9.58
CA SER A 540 -32.35 -6.76 8.36
C SER A 540 -31.31 -7.86 8.42
N PHE A 541 -30.28 -7.75 9.27
CA PHE A 541 -29.09 -8.60 9.19
C PHE A 541 -28.59 -9.14 10.52
N ALA A 542 -29.21 -8.83 11.66
CA ALA A 542 -28.80 -9.37 12.97
C ALA A 542 -28.84 -10.92 13.07
N HIS A 543 -29.51 -11.58 12.12
CA HIS A 543 -29.58 -13.04 11.98
C HIS A 543 -28.52 -13.64 11.03
N PHE A 544 -27.84 -12.83 10.21
CA PHE A 544 -26.67 -13.26 9.44
C PHE A 544 -25.49 -13.41 10.39
N ARG A 545 -25.48 -14.55 11.07
CA ARG A 545 -24.48 -14.95 12.06
C ARG A 545 -23.55 -15.98 11.50
#